data_AF-A0A4R8K9D4-F1
#
_entry.id   AF-A0A4R8K9D4-F1
#
_cell.length_a   1.000
_cell.length_b   1.000
_cell.length_c   1.000
_cell.angle_alpha   90.00
_cell.angle_beta   90.00
_cell.angle_gamma   90.00
#
_symmetry.space_group_name_H-M   'P 1'
#
loop_
_entity.id
_entity.type
_entity.pdbx_description
1 polymer ?
#
loop_
_entity_poly.entity_id
_entity_poly.type
_entity_poly.pdbx_seq_one_letter_code
_entity_poly.pdbx_strand_id
1 'polypeptide(L)'
;MDGPAIPLSSMNDPLLELKAIQGAEILSEIYRYTLSCRTPLGIPAEEAANLDLKSMIGKELTVTIQLDGMGTFMAGIEGMAGMGNVGAGIREISGIVTEARYANQTDQHSSYNLVLKPWIWLADQRSDFRIFQRKTVVEIIENVFDKYMYSYDLRLSGSYPVLDYQVQYGETDFYFIQRLMAEHGIYWFFEHSNTFHRMVLVDQLGAHKPVESVAYQNLWYYPPGHKIDQEYIHAFDTGGALQSGRWTTNDFDFKKPAARLTVQNELPQETAHNNFERYEWPGDYTDPGHGEQLARLRMEEVRAQGERASGSGNLRDVVCGTTFHLNGYPHEAANQEYLVIGASFFATETGEASGGEYSLSTSFTVQPATTVFRPSSKQYPKPRTSGPQTAIVTGPPGQEIWTDQYGRVKLSFHWDRSGVKDQNSSCWIRVSYPWAGSNFGGVNIPRVGQEVIVDFVNGDPDRPLVTGRVFNAFSMPPWDLPGNATQSGIISRSMKGGKSNYSGIRFEDKQGAEEFMIQAEKDMNTTVKNNETHVVGTDRTKIVNGQEVTTVQGDRTQTVNGQHMETIKHDISQTSTDGNVSVTSENGTVTISAKTQIKLVVQGTTVVLTPKLIRLISKTIESQSSAETNMKGSKIYLNC
;
A
#
# COMPACT_ATOMS: atom_id res chain seq x y z
N MET A 1 13.42 38.58 -23.96
CA MET A 1 12.65 37.33 -23.85
C MET A 1 12.84 36.57 -25.14
N ASP A 2 12.95 35.26 -25.08
CA ASP A 2 13.08 34.39 -26.26
C ASP A 2 12.35 33.06 -26.04
N GLY A 3 11.95 32.39 -27.11
CA GLY A 3 11.35 31.06 -27.07
C GLY A 3 10.13 30.86 -27.98
N PRO A 4 9.72 29.60 -28.22
CA PRO A 4 8.65 29.25 -29.14
C PRO A 4 7.26 29.77 -28.74
N ALA A 5 7.07 30.22 -27.50
CA ALA A 5 5.85 30.88 -27.05
C ALA A 5 5.73 32.34 -27.51
N ILE A 6 6.80 32.98 -27.97
CA ILE A 6 6.75 34.38 -28.43
C ILE A 6 6.20 34.41 -29.86
N PRO A 7 5.11 35.15 -30.11
CA PRO A 7 4.61 35.35 -31.47
C PRO A 7 5.61 36.17 -32.28
N LEU A 8 5.86 35.75 -33.52
CA LEU A 8 6.77 36.42 -34.45
C LEU A 8 5.98 37.10 -35.56
N SER A 9 6.49 38.25 -36.03
CA SER A 9 5.97 38.96 -37.20
C SER A 9 6.25 38.17 -38.48
N SER A 10 5.67 38.60 -39.60
CA SER A 10 6.00 38.06 -40.93
C SER A 10 7.48 38.23 -41.32
N MET A 11 8.19 39.15 -40.66
CA MET A 11 9.63 39.41 -40.81
C MET A 11 10.47 38.70 -39.73
N ASN A 12 9.86 37.83 -38.92
CA ASN A 12 10.48 37.05 -37.86
C ASN A 12 10.97 37.89 -36.65
N ASP A 13 10.39 39.07 -36.45
CA ASP A 13 10.64 39.93 -35.28
C ASP A 13 9.70 39.57 -34.12
N PRO A 14 10.16 39.61 -32.86
CA PRO A 14 9.32 39.32 -31.70
C PRO A 14 8.22 40.39 -31.54
N LEU A 15 6.95 39.95 -31.44
CA LEU A 15 5.80 40.83 -31.29
C LEU A 15 5.47 41.17 -29.82
N LEU A 16 6.31 40.74 -28.87
CA LEU A 16 6.16 41.03 -27.44
C LEU A 16 7.49 41.44 -26.80
N GLU A 17 7.48 42.60 -26.16
CA GLU A 17 8.55 43.13 -25.32
C GLU A 17 8.18 42.99 -23.84
N LEU A 18 9.17 42.70 -22.98
CA LEU A 18 8.95 42.61 -21.54
C LEU A 18 8.86 44.01 -20.96
N LYS A 19 7.86 44.25 -20.12
CA LYS A 19 7.71 45.47 -19.33
C LYS A 19 7.99 45.22 -17.86
N ALA A 20 7.48 44.11 -17.32
CA ALA A 20 7.71 43.72 -15.95
C ALA A 20 7.69 42.20 -15.78
N ILE A 21 8.45 41.70 -14.81
CA ILE A 21 8.44 40.32 -14.35
C ILE A 21 8.27 40.31 -12.83
N GLN A 22 7.38 39.47 -12.34
CA GLN A 22 7.18 39.25 -10.91
C GLN A 22 6.95 37.76 -10.65
N GLY A 23 7.73 37.16 -9.76
CA GLY A 23 7.50 35.79 -9.36
C GLY A 23 8.40 35.34 -8.23
N ALA A 24 8.24 34.09 -7.83
CA ALA A 24 9.03 33.49 -6.78
C ALA A 24 9.36 32.03 -7.09
N GLU A 25 10.55 31.64 -6.66
CA GLU A 25 11.05 30.26 -6.62
C GLU A 25 11.31 29.89 -5.16
N ILE A 26 10.85 28.73 -4.74
CA ILE A 26 11.02 28.21 -3.38
C ILE A 26 11.38 26.72 -3.51
N LEU A 27 12.26 26.22 -2.64
CA LEU A 27 12.63 24.81 -2.63
C LEU A 27 11.38 23.94 -2.49
N SER A 28 11.28 22.94 -3.35
CA SER A 28 10.15 22.00 -3.40
C SER A 28 8.78 22.63 -3.69
N GLU A 29 8.74 23.82 -4.31
CA GLU A 29 7.50 24.44 -4.79
C GLU A 29 7.55 24.81 -6.27
N ILE A 30 6.40 24.71 -6.93
CA ILE A 30 6.26 25.06 -8.35
C ILE A 30 6.39 26.58 -8.48
N TYR A 31 7.49 27.05 -9.06
CA TYR A 31 7.65 28.49 -9.27
C TYR A 31 6.59 29.03 -10.21
N ARG A 32 6.31 30.32 -10.05
CA ARG A 32 5.37 31.05 -10.89
C ARG A 32 5.89 32.45 -11.13
N TYR A 33 6.11 32.78 -12.41
CA TYR A 33 6.41 34.14 -12.84
C TYR A 33 5.27 34.70 -13.68
N THR A 34 4.86 35.93 -13.37
CA THR A 34 3.94 36.73 -14.18
C THR A 34 4.76 37.72 -14.97
N LEU A 35 4.59 37.70 -16.29
CA LEU A 35 5.25 38.61 -17.22
C LEU A 35 4.21 39.57 -17.75
N SER A 36 4.42 40.87 -17.55
CA SER A 36 3.68 41.91 -18.23
C SER A 36 4.47 42.33 -19.46
N CYS A 37 3.85 42.18 -20.63
CA CYS A 37 4.45 42.42 -21.92
C CYS A 37 3.68 43.50 -22.68
N ARG A 38 4.34 44.17 -23.63
CA ARG A 38 3.71 45.09 -24.58
C ARG A 38 4.10 44.74 -26.02
N THR A 39 3.28 45.12 -26.99
CA THR A 39 3.68 45.05 -28.40
C THR A 39 4.68 46.15 -28.74
N PRO A 40 5.69 45.89 -29.60
CA PRO A 40 6.55 46.92 -30.16
C PRO A 40 5.78 48.08 -30.81
N LEU A 41 6.40 49.25 -30.86
CA LEU A 41 5.86 50.40 -31.60
C LEU A 41 5.82 50.12 -33.11
N GLY A 42 4.79 50.61 -33.79
CA GLY A 42 4.66 50.51 -35.25
C GLY A 42 3.86 49.31 -35.76
N ILE A 43 3.36 48.44 -34.88
CA ILE A 43 2.42 47.38 -35.23
C ILE A 43 1.00 47.98 -35.33
N PRO A 44 0.21 47.68 -36.40
CA PRO A 44 -1.17 48.12 -36.51
C PRO A 44 -2.00 47.73 -35.28
N ALA A 45 -2.83 48.65 -34.78
CA ALA A 45 -3.62 48.47 -33.55
C ALA A 45 -4.48 47.19 -33.55
N GLU A 46 -5.01 46.79 -34.71
CA GLU A 46 -5.78 45.56 -34.87
C GLU A 46 -4.90 44.29 -34.75
N GLU A 47 -3.72 44.29 -35.37
CA GLU A 47 -2.77 43.18 -35.28
C GLU A 47 -2.20 43.08 -33.85
N ALA A 48 -1.86 44.22 -33.24
CA ALA A 48 -1.36 44.30 -31.88
C ALA A 48 -2.35 43.78 -30.83
N ALA A 49 -3.67 43.91 -31.07
CA ALA A 49 -4.71 43.46 -30.14
C ALA A 49 -5.13 41.99 -30.33
N ASN A 50 -4.78 41.36 -31.46
CA ASN A 50 -5.28 40.04 -31.85
C ASN A 50 -4.16 38.97 -31.98
N LEU A 51 -3.11 39.06 -31.15
CA LEU A 51 -2.09 38.01 -31.09
C LEU A 51 -2.73 36.67 -30.67
N ASP A 52 -2.35 35.57 -31.34
CA ASP A 52 -2.91 34.24 -31.03
C ASP A 52 -2.40 33.71 -29.69
N LEU A 53 -3.16 33.98 -28.62
CA LEU A 53 -2.86 33.51 -27.27
C LEU A 53 -2.74 31.99 -27.18
N LYS A 54 -3.53 31.23 -27.95
CA LYS A 54 -3.50 29.76 -27.89
C LYS A 54 -2.18 29.21 -28.41
N SER A 55 -1.59 29.89 -29.40
CA SER A 55 -0.28 29.50 -29.93
C SER A 55 0.85 29.69 -28.91
N MET A 56 0.66 30.50 -27.87
CA MET A 56 1.66 30.75 -26.83
C MET A 56 1.58 29.72 -25.70
N ILE A 57 0.36 29.32 -25.33
CA ILE A 57 0.10 28.42 -24.20
C ILE A 57 0.66 27.03 -24.48
N GLY A 58 1.38 26.47 -23.50
CA GLY A 58 1.98 25.14 -23.54
C GLY A 58 3.38 25.10 -24.19
N LYS A 59 3.94 26.24 -24.60
CA LYS A 59 5.28 26.33 -25.19
C LYS A 59 6.30 26.95 -24.23
N GLU A 60 7.58 26.69 -24.48
CA GLU A 60 8.66 27.28 -23.68
C GLU A 60 8.84 28.79 -23.93
N LEU A 61 9.26 29.48 -22.86
CA LEU A 61 9.65 30.88 -22.87
C LEU A 61 10.79 31.09 -21.87
N THR A 62 11.77 31.89 -22.25
CA THR A 62 12.91 32.28 -21.41
C THR A 62 13.00 33.80 -21.28
N VAL A 63 13.13 34.26 -20.05
CA VAL A 63 13.46 35.65 -19.70
C VAL A 63 14.94 35.70 -19.32
N THR A 64 15.70 36.54 -20.01
CA THR A 64 17.13 36.75 -19.72
C THR A 64 17.29 38.07 -18.96
N ILE A 65 18.03 38.02 -17.85
CA ILE A 65 18.36 39.16 -16.99
C ILE A 65 19.86 39.39 -17.14
N GLN A 66 20.24 40.58 -17.58
CA GLN A 66 21.64 40.96 -17.67
C GLN A 66 22.23 41.21 -16.28
N LEU A 67 23.40 40.64 -16.00
CA LEU A 67 24.18 40.91 -14.81
C LEU A 67 25.31 41.86 -15.20
N ASP A 68 25.33 43.07 -14.63
CA ASP A 68 26.35 44.07 -14.94
C ASP A 68 27.69 43.79 -14.23
N GLY A 69 27.69 42.83 -13.30
CA GLY A 69 28.80 42.56 -12.40
C GLY A 69 28.91 43.59 -11.27
N MET A 70 29.91 43.42 -10.41
CA MET A 70 30.17 44.33 -9.29
C MET A 70 31.61 44.88 -9.35
N GLY A 71 31.80 46.05 -8.75
CA GLY A 71 33.11 46.70 -8.61
C GLY A 71 33.44 47.67 -9.73
N THR A 72 34.17 48.73 -9.36
CA THR A 72 34.72 49.73 -10.28
C THR A 72 36.18 49.41 -10.58
N PHE A 73 36.59 49.46 -11.85
CA PHE A 73 37.98 49.20 -12.23
C PHE A 73 38.94 50.19 -11.54
N MET A 74 39.97 49.66 -10.87
CA MET A 74 41.01 50.45 -10.19
C MET A 74 42.40 50.02 -10.69
N ALA A 75 43.08 50.91 -11.40
CA ALA A 75 44.41 50.65 -11.96
C ALA A 75 45.49 50.53 -10.86
N GLY A 76 46.31 49.47 -10.91
CA GLY A 76 47.51 49.31 -10.07
C GLY A 76 47.39 48.32 -8.91
N ILE A 77 46.26 47.62 -8.75
CA ILE A 77 46.06 46.60 -7.71
C ILE A 77 46.41 45.20 -8.27
N GLU A 78 47.20 44.42 -7.55
CA GLU A 78 47.57 43.04 -7.94
C GLU A 78 46.39 42.06 -7.75
N GLY A 79 46.24 41.11 -8.69
CA GLY A 79 45.19 40.07 -8.67
C GLY A 79 43.84 40.54 -9.24
N MET A 80 42.76 39.82 -8.94
CA MET A 80 41.40 40.11 -9.42
C MET A 80 40.76 41.37 -8.77
N ALA A 81 41.42 41.97 -7.78
CA ALA A 81 40.86 43.05 -6.95
C ALA A 81 40.79 44.43 -7.64
N GLY A 82 41.40 44.61 -8.81
CA GLY A 82 41.33 45.84 -9.61
C GLY A 82 40.36 45.80 -10.79
N MET A 83 39.68 44.67 -11.04
CA MET A 83 38.77 44.51 -12.17
C MET A 83 37.39 45.14 -11.88
N GLY A 84 36.84 45.88 -12.84
CA GLY A 84 35.44 46.31 -12.80
C GLY A 84 34.53 45.26 -13.44
N ASN A 85 33.23 45.28 -13.13
CA ASN A 85 32.21 44.37 -13.67
C ASN A 85 32.55 42.88 -13.44
N VAL A 86 33.14 42.56 -12.29
CA VAL A 86 33.43 41.17 -11.90
C VAL A 86 32.10 40.42 -11.79
N GLY A 87 32.01 39.22 -12.35
CA GLY A 87 30.77 38.44 -12.35
C GLY A 87 29.68 38.96 -13.30
N ALA A 88 30.00 39.82 -14.27
CA ALA A 88 29.08 40.16 -15.35
C ALA A 88 28.70 38.92 -16.18
N GLY A 89 27.47 38.89 -16.68
CA GLY A 89 26.92 37.71 -17.35
C GLY A 89 25.42 37.81 -17.58
N ILE A 90 24.75 36.67 -17.68
CA ILE A 90 23.30 36.58 -17.82
C ILE A 90 22.74 35.56 -16.84
N ARG A 91 21.56 35.86 -16.32
CA ARG A 91 20.70 34.94 -15.58
C ARG A 91 19.49 34.61 -16.44
N GLU A 92 19.07 33.36 -16.47
CA GLU A 92 17.87 32.93 -17.21
C GLU A 92 16.75 32.54 -16.23
N ILE A 93 15.51 32.80 -16.65
CA ILE A 93 14.30 32.26 -16.04
C ILE A 93 13.48 31.66 -17.19
N SER A 94 13.57 30.34 -17.32
CA SER A 94 12.91 29.55 -18.36
C SER A 94 11.70 28.83 -17.80
N GLY A 95 10.69 28.53 -18.61
CA GLY A 95 9.54 27.73 -18.21
C GLY A 95 8.55 27.54 -19.35
N ILE A 96 7.37 27.04 -19.03
CA ILE A 96 6.24 26.87 -19.96
C ILE A 96 5.21 27.96 -19.71
N VAL A 97 4.70 28.57 -20.77
CA VAL A 97 3.57 29.52 -20.67
C VAL A 97 2.29 28.75 -20.39
N THR A 98 1.74 28.91 -19.19
CA THR A 98 0.53 28.20 -18.72
C THR A 98 -0.74 29.04 -18.82
N GLU A 99 -0.60 30.36 -18.81
CA GLU A 99 -1.69 31.29 -19.08
C GLU A 99 -1.18 32.43 -19.96
N ALA A 100 -2.00 32.88 -20.91
CA ALA A 100 -1.76 34.07 -21.71
C ALA A 100 -3.05 34.89 -21.75
N ARG A 101 -2.98 36.18 -21.44
CA ARG A 101 -4.14 37.08 -21.38
C ARG A 101 -3.82 38.40 -22.08
N TYR A 102 -4.76 38.87 -22.89
CA TYR A 102 -4.77 40.26 -23.33
C TYR A 102 -5.25 41.15 -22.17
N ALA A 103 -4.49 42.19 -21.84
CA ALA A 103 -4.76 43.04 -20.68
C ALA A 103 -5.52 44.31 -21.06
N ASN A 104 -4.92 45.16 -21.91
CA ASN A 104 -5.51 46.40 -22.38
C ASN A 104 -4.79 46.90 -23.64
N GLN A 105 -5.31 47.96 -24.24
CA GLN A 105 -4.69 48.67 -25.35
C GLN A 105 -4.64 50.16 -25.07
N THR A 106 -3.53 50.77 -25.45
CA THR A 106 -3.31 52.21 -25.49
C THR A 106 -3.17 52.64 -26.95
N ASP A 107 -3.12 53.95 -27.22
CA ASP A 107 -2.95 54.48 -28.58
C ASP A 107 -1.63 54.04 -29.25
N GLN A 108 -0.66 53.55 -28.47
CA GLN A 108 0.69 53.23 -28.96
C GLN A 108 1.05 51.75 -28.88
N HIS A 109 0.45 50.97 -27.96
CA HIS A 109 0.75 49.54 -27.79
C HIS A 109 -0.40 48.78 -27.12
N SER A 110 -0.41 47.47 -27.33
CA SER A 110 -1.27 46.50 -26.65
C SER A 110 -0.49 45.77 -25.55
N SER A 111 -1.10 45.57 -24.39
CA SER A 111 -0.48 44.90 -23.24
C SER A 111 -1.00 43.48 -23.07
N TYR A 112 -0.10 42.56 -22.71
CA TYR A 112 -0.38 41.15 -22.48
C TYR A 112 0.20 40.70 -21.14
N ASN A 113 -0.43 39.74 -20.49
CA ASN A 113 0.09 39.09 -19.29
C ASN A 113 0.28 37.60 -19.57
N LEU A 114 1.49 37.10 -19.35
CA LEU A 114 1.85 35.68 -19.47
C LEU A 114 2.19 35.11 -18.09
N VAL A 115 1.85 33.84 -17.86
CA VAL A 115 2.20 33.12 -16.63
C VAL A 115 3.14 31.97 -16.97
N LEU A 116 4.37 32.05 -16.49
CA LEU A 116 5.43 31.07 -16.67
C LEU A 116 5.51 30.14 -15.45
N LYS A 117 5.51 28.83 -15.68
CA LYS A 117 5.67 27.78 -14.66
C LYS A 117 6.63 26.69 -15.16
N PRO A 118 7.25 25.90 -14.27
CA PRO A 118 8.08 24.78 -14.70
C PRO A 118 7.25 23.66 -15.30
N TRP A 119 7.93 22.78 -16.03
CA TRP A 119 7.35 21.60 -16.64
C TRP A 119 6.60 20.70 -15.65
N ILE A 120 7.09 20.62 -14.39
CA ILE A 120 6.49 19.76 -13.37
C ILE A 120 5.04 20.16 -13.03
N TRP A 121 4.63 21.40 -13.34
CA TRP A 121 3.24 21.80 -13.24
C TRP A 121 2.30 20.96 -14.12
N LEU A 122 2.79 20.44 -15.25
CA LEU A 122 2.03 19.49 -16.09
C LEU A 122 1.69 18.20 -15.34
N ALA A 123 2.53 17.78 -14.40
CA ALA A 123 2.25 16.62 -13.54
C ALA A 123 1.15 16.88 -12.52
N ASP A 124 0.88 18.15 -12.20
CA ASP A 124 -0.26 18.53 -11.38
C ASP A 124 -1.58 18.53 -12.17
N GLN A 125 -1.52 18.50 -13.51
CA GLN A 125 -2.71 18.46 -14.37
C GLN A 125 -3.21 17.02 -14.65
N ARG A 126 -2.57 16.00 -14.06
CA ARG A 126 -2.90 14.59 -14.27
C ARG A 126 -3.02 13.87 -12.93
N SER A 127 -4.12 13.16 -12.70
CA SER A 127 -4.33 12.29 -11.53
C SER A 127 -4.55 10.84 -11.94
N ASP A 128 -4.20 9.90 -11.05
CA ASP A 128 -4.31 8.47 -11.35
C ASP A 128 -4.50 7.60 -10.10
N PHE A 129 -4.79 6.32 -10.33
CA PHE A 129 -4.69 5.26 -9.32
C PHE A 129 -3.71 4.20 -9.80
N ARG A 130 -2.55 4.08 -9.14
CA ARG A 130 -1.46 3.21 -9.59
C ARG A 130 -0.81 2.48 -8.43
N ILE A 131 -0.40 1.25 -8.70
CA ILE A 131 0.33 0.39 -7.77
C ILE A 131 1.79 0.29 -8.24
N PHE A 132 2.72 0.56 -7.34
CA PHE A 132 4.14 0.34 -7.51
C PHE A 132 4.59 -0.75 -6.53
N GLN A 133 5.37 -1.71 -7.01
CA GLN A 133 5.79 -2.87 -6.23
C GLN A 133 7.27 -3.12 -6.44
N ARG A 134 7.97 -3.42 -5.34
CA ARG A 134 9.40 -3.79 -5.34
C ARG A 134 10.24 -2.76 -6.10
N LYS A 135 10.02 -1.49 -5.79
CA LYS A 135 10.72 -0.35 -6.36
C LYS A 135 11.19 0.57 -5.23
N THR A 136 12.34 1.21 -5.41
CA THR A 136 12.76 2.32 -4.55
C THR A 136 11.92 3.56 -4.83
N VAL A 137 11.92 4.53 -3.91
CA VAL A 137 11.25 5.82 -4.12
C VAL A 137 11.76 6.53 -5.38
N VAL A 138 13.06 6.42 -5.67
CA VAL A 138 13.70 7.03 -6.85
C VAL A 138 13.16 6.39 -8.13
N GLU A 139 13.14 5.05 -8.21
CA GLU A 139 12.58 4.32 -9.36
C GLU A 139 11.08 4.58 -9.58
N ILE A 140 10.34 4.92 -8.52
CA ILE A 140 8.94 5.33 -8.62
C ILE A 140 8.86 6.74 -9.22
N ILE A 141 9.65 7.69 -8.71
CA ILE A 141 9.71 9.07 -9.21
C ILE A 141 10.08 9.07 -10.70
N GLU A 142 11.13 8.36 -11.10
CA GLU A 142 11.55 8.22 -12.50
C GLU A 142 10.41 7.66 -13.36
N ASN A 143 9.71 6.61 -12.90
CA ASN A 143 8.59 6.04 -13.64
C ASN A 143 7.40 7.02 -13.82
N VAL A 144 7.21 7.94 -12.88
CA VAL A 144 6.23 9.02 -13.02
C VAL A 144 6.75 10.06 -14.02
N PHE A 145 8.04 10.41 -13.95
CA PHE A 145 8.70 11.38 -14.82
C PHE A 145 8.80 10.95 -16.28
N ASP A 146 8.92 9.66 -16.58
CA ASP A 146 9.03 9.12 -17.95
C ASP A 146 7.88 9.55 -18.90
N LYS A 147 6.76 10.03 -18.35
CA LYS A 147 5.62 10.55 -19.13
C LYS A 147 5.82 11.97 -19.63
N TYR A 148 6.80 12.69 -19.11
CA TYR A 148 7.07 14.10 -19.40
C TYR A 148 8.42 14.21 -20.12
N MET A 149 8.42 14.84 -21.29
CA MET A 149 9.61 14.96 -22.16
C MET A 149 10.56 16.09 -21.70
N TYR A 150 10.83 16.20 -20.40
CA TYR A 150 11.63 17.28 -19.81
C TYR A 150 12.78 16.75 -18.96
N SER A 151 13.85 17.53 -18.85
CA SER A 151 15.06 17.12 -18.14
C SER A 151 14.91 17.26 -16.62
N TYR A 152 15.51 16.30 -15.93
CA TYR A 152 15.76 16.35 -14.50
C TYR A 152 17.13 15.74 -14.18
N ASP A 153 17.72 16.18 -13.09
CA ASP A 153 18.98 15.66 -12.55
C ASP A 153 18.73 15.03 -11.19
N LEU A 154 19.32 13.86 -10.94
CA LEU A 154 19.36 13.24 -9.62
C LEU A 154 20.73 13.48 -9.00
N ARG A 155 20.82 14.35 -7.99
CA ARG A 155 22.02 14.61 -7.18
C ARG A 155 21.81 14.11 -5.76
N LEU A 156 21.45 12.84 -5.68
CA LEU A 156 21.15 12.14 -4.44
C LEU A 156 22.38 11.40 -3.92
N SER A 157 22.62 11.48 -2.62
CA SER A 157 23.73 10.82 -1.94
C SER A 157 23.26 9.73 -0.97
N GLY A 158 21.96 9.72 -0.62
CA GLY A 158 21.33 8.76 0.24
C GLY A 158 21.07 7.40 -0.43
N SER A 159 20.86 6.39 0.42
CA SER A 159 20.37 5.07 0.00
C SER A 159 18.90 4.95 0.36
N TYR A 160 18.08 4.48 -0.59
CA TYR A 160 16.63 4.38 -0.45
C TYR A 160 16.21 2.91 -0.45
N PRO A 161 15.35 2.48 0.51
CA PRO A 161 14.91 1.10 0.57
C PRO A 161 14.01 0.75 -0.61
N VAL A 162 14.01 -0.53 -0.99
CA VAL A 162 13.03 -1.09 -1.92
C VAL A 162 11.71 -1.22 -1.17
N LEU A 163 10.68 -0.52 -1.66
CA LEU A 163 9.33 -0.58 -1.11
C LEU A 163 8.59 -1.80 -1.65
N ASP A 164 8.02 -2.60 -0.76
CA ASP A 164 7.22 -3.77 -1.12
C ASP A 164 5.96 -3.37 -1.91
N TYR A 165 5.33 -2.26 -1.50
CA TYR A 165 4.06 -1.79 -2.01
C TYR A 165 3.89 -0.28 -1.77
N GLN A 166 3.59 0.47 -2.82
CA GLN A 166 3.29 1.90 -2.76
C GLN A 166 2.17 2.23 -3.75
N VAL A 167 1.18 3.00 -3.32
CA VAL A 167 0.00 3.33 -4.10
C VAL A 167 -0.05 4.85 -4.32
N GLN A 168 -0.25 5.26 -5.58
CA GLN A 168 -0.81 6.57 -5.91
C GLN A 168 -2.32 6.43 -5.85
N TYR A 169 -2.99 7.14 -4.94
CA TYR A 169 -4.40 6.90 -4.64
C TYR A 169 -5.25 8.17 -4.85
N GLY A 170 -5.64 8.41 -6.10
CA GLY A 170 -6.48 9.56 -6.46
C GLY A 170 -5.77 10.91 -6.35
N GLU A 171 -4.45 10.89 -6.23
CA GLU A 171 -3.57 12.06 -6.19
C GLU A 171 -3.14 12.48 -7.61
N THR A 172 -2.78 13.75 -7.81
CA THR A 172 -2.06 14.16 -9.02
C THR A 172 -0.68 13.51 -9.05
N ASP A 173 -0.10 13.36 -10.24
CA ASP A 173 1.25 12.80 -10.39
C ASP A 173 2.27 13.65 -9.61
N PHE A 174 2.12 14.98 -9.64
CA PHE A 174 2.92 15.90 -8.84
C PHE A 174 2.73 15.69 -7.34
N TYR A 175 1.49 15.64 -6.85
CA TYR A 175 1.23 15.49 -5.43
C TYR A 175 1.81 14.18 -4.88
N PHE A 176 1.64 13.09 -5.65
CA PHE A 176 2.16 11.77 -5.29
C PHE A 176 3.69 11.77 -5.12
N ILE A 177 4.43 12.24 -6.12
CA ILE A 177 5.90 12.29 -6.02
C ILE A 177 6.36 13.27 -4.95
N GLN A 178 5.66 14.39 -4.76
CA GLN A 178 6.04 15.42 -3.80
C GLN A 178 5.91 14.92 -2.36
N ARG A 179 4.83 14.17 -2.09
CA ARG A 179 4.65 13.44 -0.85
C ARG A 179 5.78 12.42 -0.65
N LEU A 180 6.06 11.57 -1.64
CA LEU A 180 7.12 10.57 -1.55
C LEU A 180 8.50 11.19 -1.30
N MET A 181 8.80 12.29 -1.99
CA MET A 181 10.03 13.06 -1.80
C MET A 181 10.11 13.58 -0.36
N ALA A 182 9.03 14.17 0.18
CA ALA A 182 8.98 14.64 1.56
C ALA A 182 9.03 13.52 2.61
N GLU A 183 8.43 12.37 2.31
CA GLU A 183 8.50 11.18 3.16
C GLU A 183 9.96 10.72 3.33
N HIS A 184 10.72 10.71 2.23
CA HIS A 184 12.10 10.23 2.16
C HIS A 184 13.19 11.33 2.19
N GLY A 185 12.81 12.58 2.46
CA GLY A 185 13.75 13.71 2.65
C GLY A 185 14.39 14.26 1.37
N ILE A 186 13.89 13.87 0.20
CA ILE A 186 14.28 14.44 -1.09
C ILE A 186 13.57 15.79 -1.24
N TYR A 187 14.30 16.78 -1.74
CA TYR A 187 13.76 18.08 -2.14
C TYR A 187 14.35 18.48 -3.47
N TRP A 188 13.89 19.59 -4.03
CA TRP A 188 14.31 19.98 -5.36
C TRP A 188 14.26 21.48 -5.59
N PHE A 189 14.97 21.91 -6.64
CA PHE A 189 15.00 23.27 -7.17
C PHE A 189 15.15 23.22 -8.69
N PHE A 190 15.26 24.39 -9.33
CA PHE A 190 15.47 24.48 -10.77
C PHE A 190 16.80 25.16 -11.09
N GLU A 191 17.46 24.66 -12.13
CA GLU A 191 18.56 25.34 -12.79
C GLU A 191 18.09 25.80 -14.17
N HIS A 192 18.40 27.03 -14.53
CA HIS A 192 18.06 27.63 -15.81
C HIS A 192 19.34 27.87 -16.60
N SER A 193 19.43 27.30 -17.80
CA SER A 193 20.59 27.47 -18.67
C SER A 193 20.25 27.15 -20.11
N ASN A 194 20.89 27.86 -21.05
CA ASN A 194 20.77 27.62 -22.48
C ASN A 194 19.31 27.59 -22.96
N THR A 195 18.46 28.45 -22.42
CA THR A 195 17.01 28.56 -22.68
C THR A 195 16.13 27.40 -22.20
N PHE A 196 16.67 26.49 -21.39
CA PHE A 196 15.93 25.40 -20.74
C PHE A 196 16.00 25.50 -19.22
N HIS A 197 14.95 25.02 -18.54
CA HIS A 197 14.99 24.75 -17.10
C HIS A 197 15.09 23.24 -16.85
N ARG A 198 15.86 22.87 -15.83
CA ARG A 198 16.02 21.50 -15.36
C ARG A 198 15.65 21.40 -13.89
N MET A 199 14.84 20.41 -13.55
CA MET A 199 14.52 20.09 -12.15
C MET A 199 15.68 19.30 -11.53
N VAL A 200 16.22 19.75 -10.40
CA VAL A 200 17.34 19.10 -9.73
C VAL A 200 16.86 18.54 -8.39
N LEU A 201 16.90 17.22 -8.24
CA LEU A 201 16.52 16.53 -7.02
C LEU A 201 17.76 16.30 -6.15
N VAL A 202 17.65 16.65 -4.88
CA VAL A 202 18.74 16.65 -3.90
C VAL A 202 18.27 16.11 -2.56
N ASP A 203 19.20 15.59 -1.77
CA ASP A 203 18.94 15.11 -0.41
C ASP A 203 19.97 15.61 0.62
N GLN A 204 20.97 16.38 0.21
CA GLN A 204 22.03 16.89 1.07
C GLN A 204 22.58 18.22 0.57
N LEU A 205 23.19 18.98 1.48
CA LEU A 205 23.77 20.30 1.20
C LEU A 205 24.87 20.28 0.14
N GLY A 206 25.68 19.21 0.09
CA GLY A 206 26.80 19.09 -0.86
C GLY A 206 26.40 19.05 -2.35
N ALA A 207 25.10 18.92 -2.65
CA ALA A 207 24.59 18.99 -4.01
C ALA A 207 24.32 20.42 -4.50
N HIS A 208 24.26 21.39 -3.58
CA HIS A 208 24.13 22.81 -3.89
C HIS A 208 25.48 23.42 -4.23
N LYS A 209 25.45 24.48 -5.02
CA LYS A 209 26.64 25.22 -5.44
C LYS A 209 26.39 26.72 -5.25
N PRO A 210 27.45 27.51 -5.06
CA PRO A 210 27.34 28.96 -5.19
C PRO A 210 26.81 29.33 -6.58
N VAL A 211 26.17 30.48 -6.68
CA VAL A 211 25.73 31.02 -7.97
C VAL A 211 26.94 31.23 -8.90
N GLU A 212 26.72 31.10 -10.22
CA GLU A 212 27.81 31.15 -11.21
C GLU A 212 28.54 32.50 -11.21
N SER A 213 27.80 33.59 -10.99
CA SER A 213 28.41 34.91 -10.88
C SER A 213 29.22 35.03 -9.59
N VAL A 214 30.54 35.08 -9.74
CA VAL A 214 31.50 35.25 -8.63
C VAL A 214 31.25 36.50 -7.77
N ALA A 215 30.58 37.52 -8.33
CA ALA A 215 30.23 38.73 -7.57
C ALA A 215 29.09 38.51 -6.57
N TYR A 216 28.15 37.61 -6.88
CA TYR A 216 27.02 37.31 -6.00
C TYR A 216 27.30 36.18 -5.01
N GLN A 217 28.47 35.53 -5.11
CA GLN A 217 28.94 34.58 -4.11
C GLN A 217 29.26 35.26 -2.77
N ASN A 218 29.56 36.57 -2.78
CA ASN A 218 29.84 37.37 -1.58
C ASN A 218 29.00 38.64 -1.60
N LEU A 219 27.89 38.64 -0.86
CA LEU A 219 26.97 39.78 -0.80
C LEU A 219 27.22 40.60 0.46
N TRP A 220 27.41 41.89 0.26
CA TRP A 220 27.59 42.85 1.35
C TRP A 220 26.26 43.40 1.82
N TYR A 221 26.13 43.58 3.13
CA TYR A 221 25.06 44.33 3.75
C TYR A 221 25.45 45.80 3.91
N TYR A 222 24.57 46.70 3.50
CA TYR A 222 24.65 48.12 3.85
C TYR A 222 23.27 48.61 4.27
N PRO A 223 23.14 49.33 5.41
CA PRO A 223 21.85 49.84 5.83
C PRO A 223 21.29 50.85 4.80
N PRO A 224 19.95 51.05 4.76
CA PRO A 224 19.36 52.00 3.84
C PRO A 224 19.94 53.42 4.00
N GLY A 225 20.13 54.12 2.88
CA GLY A 225 20.66 55.50 2.85
C GLY A 225 22.10 55.63 2.33
N HIS A 226 22.78 54.52 2.09
CA HIS A 226 24.09 54.51 1.42
C HIS A 226 23.93 54.57 -0.11
N LYS A 227 24.69 55.45 -0.77
CA LYS A 227 24.84 55.49 -2.23
C LYS A 227 26.09 54.71 -2.61
N ILE A 228 25.94 53.40 -2.78
CA ILE A 228 27.01 52.51 -3.23
C ILE A 228 26.77 52.15 -4.68
N ASP A 229 27.82 52.20 -5.49
CA ASP A 229 27.80 51.86 -6.91
C ASP A 229 28.04 50.35 -7.12
N GLN A 230 27.25 49.52 -6.41
CA GLN A 230 27.21 48.06 -6.54
C GLN A 230 25.88 47.53 -5.99
N GLU A 231 25.46 46.33 -6.39
CA GLU A 231 24.27 45.71 -5.78
C GLU A 231 24.59 45.18 -4.37
N TYR A 232 23.68 45.37 -3.42
CA TYR A 232 23.88 44.96 -2.03
C TYR A 232 22.57 44.60 -1.34
N ILE A 233 22.69 43.92 -0.20
CA ILE A 233 21.56 43.60 0.68
C ILE A 233 21.31 44.81 1.57
N HIS A 234 20.12 45.42 1.48
CA HIS A 234 19.78 46.60 2.28
C HIS A 234 18.93 46.28 3.53
N ALA A 235 18.29 45.11 3.56
CA ALA A 235 17.60 44.61 4.73
C ALA A 235 17.92 43.12 4.91
N PHE A 236 18.22 42.74 6.15
CA PHE A 236 18.45 41.35 6.52
C PHE A 236 17.95 41.16 7.95
N ASP A 237 17.14 40.12 8.15
CA ASP A 237 16.49 39.77 9.40
C ASP A 237 16.87 38.34 9.79
N THR A 238 17.69 38.23 10.82
CA THR A 238 18.07 36.96 11.43
C THR A 238 17.12 36.63 12.57
N GLY A 239 16.38 35.54 12.45
CA GLY A 239 15.44 35.08 13.47
C GLY A 239 15.81 33.70 14.03
N GLY A 240 15.47 33.48 15.30
CA GLY A 240 15.49 32.18 15.94
C GLY A 240 14.10 31.80 16.43
N ALA A 241 13.63 30.58 16.18
CA ALA A 241 12.34 30.10 16.68
C ALA A 241 12.50 28.81 17.48
N LEU A 242 11.77 28.69 18.59
CA LEU A 242 11.77 27.48 19.42
C LEU A 242 11.25 26.28 18.61
N GLN A 243 12.04 25.20 18.59
CA GLN A 243 11.69 23.94 17.95
C GLN A 243 11.71 22.77 18.94
N SER A 244 10.93 21.74 18.66
CA SER A 244 11.03 20.46 19.37
C SER A 244 12.40 19.84 19.09
N GLY A 245 13.07 19.29 20.11
CA GLY A 245 14.41 18.70 19.97
C GLY A 245 14.43 17.18 19.89
N ARG A 246 13.27 16.53 19.97
CA ARG A 246 13.15 15.07 19.88
C ARG A 246 12.02 14.65 18.95
N TRP A 247 12.30 13.69 18.07
CA TRP A 247 11.31 12.97 17.28
C TRP A 247 11.33 11.49 17.60
N THR A 248 10.17 10.93 17.95
CA THR A 248 10.00 9.50 18.25
C THR A 248 8.92 8.93 17.35
N THR A 249 9.17 7.78 16.75
CA THR A 249 8.22 7.10 15.88
C THR A 249 8.20 5.61 16.18
N ASN A 250 7.09 4.95 15.89
CA ASN A 250 6.90 3.53 16.15
C ASN A 250 5.99 2.89 15.08
N ASP A 251 6.08 1.57 14.92
CA ASP A 251 5.20 0.81 14.03
C ASP A 251 5.00 -0.63 14.54
N PHE A 252 4.26 -1.45 13.79
CA PHE A 252 4.02 -2.85 14.08
C PHE A 252 4.27 -3.74 12.85
N ASP A 253 5.18 -4.71 12.99
CA ASP A 253 5.40 -5.78 12.00
C ASP A 253 4.77 -7.10 12.50
N PHE A 254 3.77 -7.60 11.78
CA PHE A 254 3.13 -8.87 12.10
C PHE A 254 4.03 -10.09 11.90
N LYS A 255 5.09 -9.98 11.09
CA LYS A 255 6.08 -11.07 10.92
C LYS A 255 7.00 -11.17 12.14
N LYS A 256 7.18 -10.07 12.87
CA LYS A 256 8.01 -9.96 14.08
C LYS A 256 7.23 -9.23 15.20
N PRO A 257 6.12 -9.79 15.71
CA PRO A 257 5.18 -9.06 16.58
C PRO A 257 5.75 -8.61 17.92
N ALA A 258 6.86 -9.22 18.37
CA ALA A 258 7.57 -8.85 19.60
C ALA A 258 8.79 -7.93 19.35
N ALA A 259 9.09 -7.57 18.10
CA ALA A 259 10.20 -6.66 17.79
C ALA A 259 9.90 -5.25 18.35
N ARG A 260 10.92 -4.64 18.96
CA ARG A 260 10.87 -3.23 19.35
C ARG A 260 11.19 -2.40 18.13
N LEU A 261 10.17 -1.80 17.53
CA LEU A 261 10.31 -0.92 16.38
C LEU A 261 10.40 0.55 16.78
N THR A 262 10.23 0.90 18.06
CA THR A 262 10.32 2.29 18.51
C THR A 262 11.73 2.83 18.30
N VAL A 263 11.83 3.91 17.54
CA VAL A 263 13.08 4.61 17.22
C VAL A 263 12.94 6.09 17.49
N GLN A 264 14.07 6.74 17.71
CA GLN A 264 14.12 8.12 18.16
C GLN A 264 15.33 8.84 17.56
N ASN A 265 15.18 10.12 17.25
CA ASN A 265 16.28 11.02 16.94
C ASN A 265 16.20 12.28 17.80
N GLU A 266 17.35 12.78 18.25
CA GLU A 266 17.46 13.98 19.08
C GLU A 266 18.40 14.99 18.41
N LEU A 267 17.93 16.22 18.25
CA LEU A 267 18.68 17.32 17.68
C LEU A 267 18.27 18.67 18.31
N PRO A 268 18.36 18.82 19.65
CA PRO A 268 17.91 20.02 20.36
C PRO A 268 18.78 21.24 20.02
N GLN A 269 18.15 22.41 19.95
CA GLN A 269 18.83 23.72 19.86
C GLN A 269 19.27 24.18 21.26
N GLU A 270 20.23 25.10 21.37
CA GLU A 270 20.64 25.69 22.65
C GLU A 270 19.65 26.76 23.16
N THR A 271 18.38 26.38 23.30
CA THR A 271 17.28 27.24 23.74
C THR A 271 16.56 26.64 24.94
N ALA A 272 15.85 27.47 25.73
CA ALA A 272 14.98 26.95 26.78
C ALA A 272 13.82 26.14 26.15
N HIS A 273 13.40 25.05 26.80
CA HIS A 273 12.33 24.16 26.32
C HIS A 273 12.60 23.41 24.99
N ASN A 274 13.87 23.31 24.60
CA ASN A 274 14.35 22.52 23.46
C ASN A 274 14.10 21.01 23.54
N ASN A 275 13.78 20.44 24.72
CA ASN A 275 13.65 18.99 24.92
C ASN A 275 12.25 18.43 24.64
N PHE A 276 11.32 19.22 24.09
CA PHE A 276 9.99 18.72 23.77
C PHE A 276 10.02 17.66 22.67
N GLU A 277 9.18 16.65 22.85
CA GLU A 277 9.04 15.50 21.96
C GLU A 277 7.87 15.67 20.99
N ARG A 278 8.10 15.28 19.75
CA ARG A 278 7.03 14.92 18.81
C ARG A 278 7.00 13.41 18.64
N TYR A 279 5.82 12.83 18.85
CA TYR A 279 5.58 11.40 18.67
C TYR A 279 4.69 11.16 17.44
N GLU A 280 5.11 10.25 16.57
CA GLU A 280 4.44 9.90 15.32
C GLU A 280 4.00 8.42 15.30
N TRP A 281 2.77 8.17 14.85
CA TRP A 281 2.24 6.83 14.63
C TRP A 281 1.21 6.81 13.49
N PRO A 282 1.26 5.82 12.57
CA PRO A 282 2.35 4.86 12.37
C PRO A 282 3.58 5.52 11.73
N GLY A 283 4.74 4.87 11.83
CA GLY A 283 5.99 5.37 11.27
C GLY A 283 6.30 4.97 9.82
N ASP A 284 5.53 4.06 9.22
CA ASP A 284 5.72 3.56 7.84
C ASP A 284 7.05 2.82 7.61
N TYR A 285 7.45 1.98 8.57
CA TYR A 285 8.60 1.07 8.44
C TYR A 285 8.41 -0.25 9.19
N THR A 286 9.18 -1.26 8.79
CA THR A 286 9.28 -2.56 9.49
C THR A 286 10.72 -2.90 9.90
N ASP A 287 11.69 -2.12 9.42
CA ASP A 287 13.10 -2.22 9.76
C ASP A 287 13.50 -1.02 10.64
N PRO A 288 14.04 -1.24 11.85
CA PRO A 288 14.45 -0.15 12.74
C PRO A 288 15.50 0.80 12.14
N GLY A 289 16.41 0.31 11.30
CA GLY A 289 17.42 1.15 10.65
C GLY A 289 16.79 2.14 9.67
N HIS A 290 15.78 1.71 8.91
CA HIS A 290 14.97 2.62 8.10
C HIS A 290 14.17 3.61 8.99
N GLY A 291 13.60 3.13 10.11
CA GLY A 291 12.90 3.99 11.06
C GLY A 291 13.79 5.10 11.65
N GLU A 292 15.05 4.80 11.99
CA GLU A 292 16.03 5.79 12.47
C GLU A 292 16.34 6.85 11.41
N GLN A 293 16.39 6.46 10.13
CA GLN A 293 16.55 7.40 9.02
C GLN A 293 15.34 8.34 8.93
N LEU A 294 14.11 7.81 8.96
CA LEU A 294 12.89 8.62 8.92
C LEU A 294 12.79 9.58 10.12
N ALA A 295 13.10 9.11 11.33
CA ALA A 295 13.12 9.94 12.53
C ALA A 295 14.14 11.08 12.42
N ARG A 296 15.34 10.81 11.87
CA ARG A 296 16.34 11.85 11.61
C ARG A 296 15.85 12.87 10.59
N LEU A 297 15.25 12.44 9.48
CA LEU A 297 14.71 13.35 8.46
C LEU A 297 13.64 14.29 9.03
N ARG A 298 12.73 13.77 9.85
CA ARG A 298 11.70 14.59 10.54
C ARG A 298 12.31 15.55 11.56
N MET A 299 13.36 15.12 12.26
CA MET A 299 14.07 15.97 13.21
C MET A 299 14.83 17.11 12.50
N GLU A 300 15.49 16.83 11.37
CA GLU A 300 16.11 17.83 10.50
C GLU A 300 15.07 18.85 9.97
N GLU A 301 13.90 18.38 9.52
CA GLU A 301 12.78 19.23 9.07
C GLU A 301 12.31 20.22 10.15
N VAL A 302 12.16 19.75 11.38
CA VAL A 302 11.72 20.57 12.51
C VAL A 302 12.81 21.56 12.91
N ARG A 303 14.06 21.10 13.02
CA ARG A 303 15.17 21.97 13.42
C ARG A 303 15.41 23.10 12.43
N ALA A 304 15.40 22.81 11.13
CA ALA A 304 15.76 23.79 10.10
C ALA A 304 14.88 25.05 10.11
N GLN A 305 13.62 24.94 10.56
CA GLN A 305 12.69 26.07 10.65
C GLN A 305 13.13 27.12 11.69
N GLY A 306 13.85 26.71 12.72
CA GLY A 306 14.29 27.59 13.80
C GLY A 306 15.50 28.46 13.47
N GLU A 307 16.17 28.23 12.32
CA GLU A 307 17.42 28.91 11.93
C GLU A 307 17.28 29.72 10.63
N ARG A 308 16.05 29.96 10.16
CA ARG A 308 15.81 30.69 8.91
C ARG A 308 16.00 32.20 9.10
N ALA A 309 16.57 32.84 8.10
CA ALA A 309 16.68 34.30 8.00
C ALA A 309 16.02 34.78 6.70
N SER A 310 15.73 36.08 6.63
CA SER A 310 15.17 36.71 5.43
C SER A 310 15.93 37.97 5.07
N GLY A 311 15.92 38.36 3.80
CA GLY A 311 16.59 39.57 3.36
C GLY A 311 15.98 40.15 2.09
N SER A 312 16.35 41.40 1.81
CA SER A 312 15.98 42.08 0.56
C SER A 312 17.07 43.02 0.06
N GLY A 313 17.09 43.20 -1.25
CA GLY A 313 18.06 44.00 -1.96
C GLY A 313 17.59 44.32 -3.38
N ASN A 314 18.25 45.27 -4.04
CA ASN A 314 18.09 45.48 -5.48
C ASN A 314 19.06 44.54 -6.20
N LEU A 315 18.83 43.23 -6.04
CA LEU A 315 19.77 42.17 -6.40
C LEU A 315 19.24 41.38 -7.60
N ARG A 316 20.06 41.15 -8.63
CA ARG A 316 19.65 40.37 -9.82
C ARG A 316 19.88 38.87 -9.69
N ASP A 317 20.89 38.45 -8.94
CA ASP A 317 21.38 37.05 -8.95
C ASP A 317 21.38 36.39 -7.57
N VAL A 318 20.27 36.55 -6.84
CA VAL A 318 19.93 35.70 -5.69
C VAL A 318 18.90 34.67 -6.16
N VAL A 319 19.31 33.41 -6.24
CA VAL A 319 18.56 32.33 -6.92
C VAL A 319 18.30 31.17 -5.96
N CYS A 320 17.08 30.65 -5.97
CA CYS A 320 16.70 29.49 -5.14
C CYS A 320 17.59 28.28 -5.44
N GLY A 321 18.07 27.59 -4.41
CA GLY A 321 18.94 26.42 -4.55
C GLY A 321 20.43 26.74 -4.72
N THR A 322 20.83 28.01 -4.71
CA THR A 322 22.24 28.43 -4.71
C THR A 322 22.68 28.93 -3.33
N THR A 323 24.00 29.03 -3.12
CA THR A 323 24.59 29.59 -1.90
C THR A 323 25.28 30.93 -2.12
N PHE A 324 25.33 31.75 -1.08
CA PHE A 324 26.15 32.96 -1.02
C PHE A 324 26.64 33.22 0.41
N HIS A 325 27.73 33.97 0.56
CA HIS A 325 28.25 34.43 1.84
C HIS A 325 27.77 35.85 2.16
N LEU A 326 27.17 36.05 3.33
CA LEU A 326 26.79 37.37 3.83
C LEU A 326 28.00 38.05 4.48
N ASN A 327 28.26 39.30 4.11
CA ASN A 327 29.35 40.09 4.65
C ASN A 327 28.86 41.44 5.21
N GLY A 328 29.51 41.92 6.27
CA GLY A 328 29.29 43.29 6.78
C GLY A 328 27.96 43.52 7.52
N TYR A 329 27.25 42.47 7.91
CA TYR A 329 26.06 42.60 8.75
C TYR A 329 26.44 42.88 10.22
N PRO A 330 25.74 43.78 10.95
CA PRO A 330 26.11 44.15 12.32
C PRO A 330 26.08 43.00 13.34
N HIS A 331 25.25 41.98 13.12
CA HIS A 331 25.23 40.78 13.95
C HIS A 331 26.25 39.77 13.42
N GLU A 332 27.42 39.71 14.05
CA GLU A 332 28.59 39.00 13.50
C GLU A 332 28.34 37.52 13.18
N ALA A 333 27.57 36.81 14.01
CA ALA A 333 27.23 35.41 13.78
C ALA A 333 26.38 35.19 12.50
N ALA A 334 25.78 36.25 11.97
CA ALA A 334 25.06 36.19 10.71
C ALA A 334 25.98 36.23 9.49
N ASN A 335 27.23 36.69 9.60
CA ASN A 335 28.16 36.77 8.48
C ASN A 335 28.73 35.37 8.16
N GLN A 336 27.95 34.59 7.42
CA GLN A 336 28.25 33.20 7.07
C GLN A 336 27.68 32.84 5.70
N GLU A 337 27.92 31.60 5.26
CA GLU A 337 27.31 31.06 4.04
C GLU A 337 25.86 30.64 4.29
N TYR A 338 24.99 31.03 3.36
CA TYR A 338 23.56 30.74 3.37
C TYR A 338 23.15 30.01 2.10
N LEU A 339 22.25 29.04 2.25
CA LEU A 339 21.47 28.46 1.16
C LEU A 339 20.20 29.29 0.96
N VAL A 340 19.96 29.73 -0.27
CA VAL A 340 18.70 30.39 -0.65
C VAL A 340 17.61 29.34 -0.78
N ILE A 341 16.68 29.31 0.18
CA ILE A 341 15.56 28.37 0.18
C ILE A 341 14.32 28.93 -0.53
N GLY A 342 14.28 30.24 -0.75
CA GLY A 342 13.31 30.88 -1.62
C GLY A 342 13.70 32.30 -1.99
N ALA A 343 13.35 32.74 -3.19
CA ALA A 343 13.62 34.07 -3.72
C ALA A 343 12.42 34.56 -4.53
N SER A 344 11.95 35.76 -4.21
CA SER A 344 10.95 36.50 -4.98
C SER A 344 11.64 37.63 -5.73
N PHE A 345 11.48 37.65 -7.04
CA PHE A 345 12.13 38.60 -7.94
C PHE A 345 11.07 39.49 -8.59
N PHE A 346 11.31 40.79 -8.57
CA PHE A 346 10.51 41.80 -9.23
C PHE A 346 11.41 42.72 -10.07
N ALA A 347 11.06 42.89 -11.34
CA ALA A 347 11.66 43.89 -12.20
C ALA A 347 10.57 44.61 -12.99
N THR A 348 10.67 45.92 -13.11
CA THR A 348 9.77 46.73 -13.94
C THR A 348 10.55 47.83 -14.66
N GLU A 349 10.25 48.04 -15.93
CA GLU A 349 10.80 49.14 -16.72
C GLU A 349 10.40 50.50 -16.11
N THR A 350 11.33 51.44 -16.01
CA THR A 350 11.13 52.76 -15.38
C THR A 350 10.98 53.93 -16.36
N GLY A 351 11.11 53.71 -17.67
CA GLY A 351 10.98 54.74 -18.72
C GLY A 351 10.04 54.35 -19.87
N GLU A 352 9.39 55.34 -20.49
CA GLU A 352 8.55 55.15 -21.70
C GLU A 352 9.34 55.27 -23.02
N ALA A 353 10.56 55.80 -22.98
CA ALA A 353 11.44 55.92 -24.15
C ALA A 353 12.52 54.82 -24.12
N SER A 354 12.88 54.33 -25.30
CA SER A 354 13.80 53.22 -25.63
C SER A 354 15.20 53.29 -24.99
N GLY A 355 15.27 53.13 -23.66
CA GLY A 355 16.48 53.19 -22.84
C GLY A 355 16.65 52.04 -21.84
N GLY A 356 15.65 51.17 -21.67
CA GLY A 356 15.82 49.85 -21.05
C GLY A 356 16.27 49.83 -19.57
N GLU A 357 16.04 50.89 -18.80
CA GLU A 357 16.32 50.87 -17.36
C GLU A 357 15.18 50.17 -16.59
N TYR A 358 15.54 49.26 -15.69
CA TYR A 358 14.61 48.50 -14.85
C TYR A 358 14.84 48.83 -13.38
N SER A 359 13.75 49.08 -12.65
CA SER A 359 13.74 49.02 -11.19
C SER A 359 13.63 47.56 -10.76
N LEU A 360 14.55 47.13 -9.91
CA LEU A 360 14.70 45.74 -9.47
C LEU A 360 14.54 45.64 -7.96
N SER A 361 13.89 44.58 -7.50
CA SER A 361 13.78 44.26 -6.08
C SER A 361 13.71 42.75 -5.92
N THR A 362 14.53 42.23 -5.01
CA THR A 362 14.54 40.81 -4.65
C THR A 362 14.41 40.67 -3.15
N SER A 363 13.47 39.82 -2.73
CA SER A 363 13.33 39.39 -1.33
C SER A 363 13.53 37.89 -1.26
N PHE A 364 14.29 37.42 -0.28
CA PHE A 364 14.68 36.02 -0.19
C PHE A 364 14.60 35.50 1.24
N THR A 365 14.41 34.19 1.36
CA THR A 365 14.52 33.43 2.60
C THR A 365 15.70 32.49 2.47
N VAL A 366 16.49 32.42 3.52
CA VAL A 366 17.72 31.63 3.57
C VAL A 366 17.78 30.79 4.84
N GLN A 367 18.63 29.78 4.82
CA GLN A 367 19.08 29.06 6.01
C GLN A 367 20.60 28.89 5.95
N PRO A 368 21.30 28.76 7.09
CA PRO A 368 22.73 28.50 7.11
C PRO A 368 23.09 27.29 6.23
N ALA A 369 24.17 27.39 5.46
CA ALA A 369 24.67 26.30 4.61
C ALA A 369 25.32 25.13 5.40
N THR A 370 24.98 25.02 6.68
CA THR A 370 25.31 23.92 7.60
C THR A 370 24.07 23.14 8.03
N THR A 371 22.88 23.66 7.76
CA THR A 371 21.59 23.08 8.14
C THR A 371 20.88 22.54 6.91
N VAL A 372 20.54 21.24 6.93
CA VAL A 372 19.95 20.57 5.77
C VAL A 372 18.48 20.96 5.64
N PHE A 373 18.04 21.28 4.42
CA PHE A 373 16.61 21.51 4.15
C PHE A 373 15.88 20.18 4.05
N ARG A 374 14.70 20.11 4.67
CA ARG A 374 13.73 19.03 4.44
C ARG A 374 12.38 19.64 4.13
N PRO A 375 11.67 19.15 3.09
CA PRO A 375 10.35 19.64 2.79
C PRO A 375 9.35 19.07 3.80
N SER A 376 8.30 19.84 4.09
CA SER A 376 7.32 19.47 5.10
C SER A 376 6.41 18.35 4.60
N SER A 377 6.38 17.22 5.30
CA SER A 377 5.43 16.13 5.00
C SER A 377 3.98 16.53 5.26
N LYS A 378 3.74 17.55 6.09
CA LYS A 378 2.39 18.06 6.41
C LYS A 378 1.74 18.83 5.27
N GLN A 379 2.52 19.36 4.34
CA GLN A 379 1.99 20.10 3.18
C GLN A 379 1.37 19.14 2.15
N TYR A 380 1.88 17.92 2.07
CA TYR A 380 1.45 16.89 1.14
C TYR A 380 1.05 15.60 1.90
N PRO A 381 -0.02 15.65 2.73
CA PRO A 381 -0.46 14.50 3.50
C PRO A 381 -0.81 13.30 2.63
N LYS A 382 -0.45 12.11 3.10
CA LYS A 382 -0.84 10.84 2.48
C LYS A 382 -2.35 10.73 2.35
N PRO A 383 -2.88 10.37 1.15
CA PRO A 383 -4.31 10.21 0.94
C PRO A 383 -4.80 9.07 1.82
N ARG A 384 -6.03 9.19 2.29
CA ARG A 384 -6.68 8.16 3.09
C ARG A 384 -7.89 7.62 2.38
N THR A 385 -8.10 6.32 2.51
CA THR A 385 -9.34 5.68 2.10
C THR A 385 -10.44 6.05 3.09
N SER A 386 -11.68 6.19 2.61
CA SER A 386 -12.84 6.59 3.41
C SER A 386 -13.75 5.42 3.82
N GLY A 387 -13.36 4.19 3.46
CA GLY A 387 -14.12 2.99 3.77
C GLY A 387 -13.58 1.76 3.03
N PRO A 388 -14.14 0.58 3.33
CA PRO A 388 -13.72 -0.65 2.69
C PRO A 388 -14.12 -0.66 1.22
N GLN A 389 -13.32 -1.35 0.42
CA GLN A 389 -13.53 -1.56 -1.00
C GLN A 389 -13.61 -3.05 -1.28
N THR A 390 -14.15 -3.42 -2.43
CA THR A 390 -14.09 -4.79 -2.91
C THR A 390 -12.92 -4.99 -3.87
N ALA A 391 -12.32 -6.17 -3.86
CA ALA A 391 -11.29 -6.56 -4.82
C ALA A 391 -11.43 -8.06 -5.17
N ILE A 392 -10.84 -8.46 -6.30
CA ILE A 392 -10.88 -9.86 -6.76
C ILE A 392 -9.57 -10.54 -6.41
N VAL A 393 -9.64 -11.75 -5.84
CA VAL A 393 -8.46 -12.55 -5.53
C VAL A 393 -7.78 -13.02 -6.82
N THR A 394 -6.46 -12.83 -6.91
CA THR A 394 -5.64 -13.22 -8.06
C THR A 394 -4.55 -14.22 -7.68
N GLY A 395 -4.03 -14.89 -8.70
CA GLY A 395 -2.94 -15.86 -8.57
C GLY A 395 -2.38 -16.24 -9.94
N PRO A 396 -1.38 -17.14 -10.00
CA PRO A 396 -0.82 -17.61 -11.25
C PRO A 396 -1.87 -18.29 -12.14
N PRO A 397 -1.71 -18.25 -13.48
CA PRO A 397 -2.61 -18.95 -14.39
C PRO A 397 -2.80 -20.43 -14.03
N GLY A 398 -4.06 -20.89 -14.00
CA GLY A 398 -4.41 -22.28 -13.69
C GLY A 398 -4.41 -22.67 -12.21
N GLN A 399 -4.07 -21.74 -11.30
CA GLN A 399 -4.18 -21.95 -9.85
C GLN A 399 -5.53 -21.47 -9.32
N GLU A 400 -6.21 -22.33 -8.57
CA GLU A 400 -7.47 -21.99 -7.90
C GLU A 400 -7.22 -21.39 -6.49
N ILE A 401 -6.09 -21.71 -5.85
CA ILE A 401 -5.66 -21.13 -4.56
C ILE A 401 -4.22 -20.63 -4.69
N TRP A 402 -3.97 -19.41 -4.23
CA TRP A 402 -2.63 -18.82 -4.17
C TRP A 402 -2.45 -18.11 -2.82
N THR A 403 -1.64 -18.70 -1.94
CA THR A 403 -1.43 -18.22 -0.57
C THR A 403 0.02 -18.41 -0.14
N ASP A 404 0.44 -17.68 0.88
CA ASP A 404 1.71 -17.90 1.57
C ASP A 404 1.52 -18.54 2.97
N GLN A 405 2.63 -18.67 3.72
CA GLN A 405 2.68 -19.27 5.06
C GLN A 405 1.80 -18.56 6.12
N TYR A 406 1.36 -17.33 5.85
CA TYR A 406 0.50 -16.55 6.75
C TYR A 406 -0.97 -16.56 6.32
N GLY A 407 -1.33 -17.34 5.28
CA GLY A 407 -2.69 -17.36 4.77
C GLY A 407 -3.09 -16.07 4.01
N ARG A 408 -2.10 -15.33 3.48
CA ARG A 408 -2.32 -14.08 2.73
C ARG A 408 -2.68 -14.37 1.29
N VAL A 409 -3.38 -13.46 0.64
CA VAL A 409 -3.76 -13.55 -0.78
C VAL A 409 -3.25 -12.34 -1.56
N LYS A 410 -3.31 -12.41 -2.89
CA LYS A 410 -3.09 -11.27 -3.78
C LYS A 410 -4.40 -10.85 -4.41
N LEU A 411 -4.54 -9.56 -4.68
CA LEU A 411 -5.80 -8.96 -5.12
C LEU A 411 -5.59 -8.07 -6.35
N SER A 412 -6.62 -8.01 -7.19
CA SER A 412 -6.78 -6.98 -8.21
C SER A 412 -7.88 -6.04 -7.75
N PHE A 413 -7.51 -4.78 -7.51
CA PHE A 413 -8.45 -3.73 -7.17
C PHE A 413 -9.16 -3.23 -8.42
N HIS A 414 -10.43 -2.85 -8.29
CA HIS A 414 -11.27 -2.43 -9.41
C HIS A 414 -10.76 -1.14 -10.10
N TRP A 415 -10.05 -0.30 -9.36
CA TRP A 415 -9.46 0.95 -9.87
C TRP A 415 -8.08 0.76 -10.50
N ASP A 416 -7.44 -0.41 -10.39
CA ASP A 416 -6.13 -0.64 -11.00
C ASP A 416 -6.26 -0.82 -12.52
N ARG A 417 -5.63 0.09 -13.26
CA ARG A 417 -5.68 0.18 -14.72
C ARG A 417 -4.49 -0.49 -15.41
N SER A 418 -3.55 -1.08 -14.66
CA SER A 418 -2.36 -1.74 -15.21
C SER A 418 -2.67 -2.90 -16.17
N GLY A 419 -3.87 -3.48 -16.06
CA GLY A 419 -4.28 -4.69 -16.78
C GLY A 419 -3.73 -5.99 -16.19
N VAL A 420 -2.89 -5.91 -15.15
CA VAL A 420 -2.26 -7.06 -14.50
C VAL A 420 -3.26 -7.75 -13.56
N LYS A 421 -3.68 -8.97 -13.92
CA LYS A 421 -4.66 -9.77 -13.17
C LYS A 421 -4.11 -11.16 -12.82
N ASP A 422 -2.90 -11.20 -12.26
CA ASP A 422 -2.15 -12.42 -11.96
C ASP A 422 -1.47 -12.34 -10.57
N GLN A 423 -0.44 -13.16 -10.34
CA GLN A 423 0.36 -13.13 -9.11
C GLN A 423 1.15 -11.83 -8.87
N ASN A 424 1.11 -10.86 -9.78
CA ASN A 424 1.78 -9.57 -9.66
C ASN A 424 0.80 -8.40 -9.46
N SER A 425 -0.51 -8.64 -9.35
CA SER A 425 -1.51 -7.57 -9.18
C SER A 425 -1.32 -6.73 -7.91
N SER A 426 -0.88 -7.35 -6.81
CA SER A 426 -0.65 -6.65 -5.55
C SER A 426 0.45 -7.29 -4.70
N CYS A 427 0.77 -6.62 -3.58
CA CYS A 427 1.48 -7.24 -2.48
C CYS A 427 0.66 -8.39 -1.86
N TRP A 428 1.25 -9.08 -0.89
CA TRP A 428 0.56 -10.09 -0.10
C TRP A 428 -0.29 -9.45 1.00
N ILE A 429 -1.60 -9.65 0.92
CA ILE A 429 -2.61 -9.00 1.77
C ILE A 429 -3.12 -9.99 2.81
N ARG A 430 -3.09 -9.58 4.09
CA ARG A 430 -3.59 -10.41 5.20
C ARG A 430 -5.10 -10.59 5.11
N VAL A 431 -5.56 -11.75 5.56
CA VAL A 431 -6.97 -12.12 5.56
C VAL A 431 -7.45 -12.28 6.99
N SER A 432 -8.51 -11.55 7.33
CA SER A 432 -9.27 -11.77 8.56
C SER A 432 -9.99 -13.11 8.47
N TYR A 433 -9.85 -13.90 9.52
CA TYR A 433 -10.49 -15.19 9.68
C TYR A 433 -11.51 -15.13 10.82
N PRO A 434 -12.59 -15.93 10.79
CA PRO A 434 -13.61 -15.93 11.85
C PRO A 434 -13.05 -16.18 13.25
N TRP A 435 -11.93 -16.90 13.35
CA TRP A 435 -11.22 -17.16 14.60
C TRP A 435 -9.75 -17.41 14.30
N ALA A 436 -8.84 -16.68 14.96
CA ALA A 436 -7.40 -16.82 14.78
C ALA A 436 -6.68 -16.80 16.14
N GLY A 437 -6.06 -17.92 16.50
CA GLY A 437 -5.24 -18.08 17.70
C GLY A 437 -3.90 -18.75 17.40
N SER A 438 -3.08 -18.94 18.43
CA SER A 438 -1.76 -19.58 18.30
C SER A 438 -1.89 -21.06 17.93
N ASN A 439 -1.86 -21.38 16.63
CA ASN A 439 -2.04 -22.73 16.05
C ASN A 439 -3.44 -23.33 16.23
N PHE A 440 -4.48 -22.50 16.32
CA PHE A 440 -5.88 -22.92 16.31
C PHE A 440 -6.77 -21.83 15.70
N GLY A 441 -7.97 -22.18 15.25
CA GLY A 441 -8.93 -21.23 14.67
C GLY A 441 -9.70 -21.79 13.48
N GLY A 442 -10.37 -20.89 12.74
CA GLY A 442 -11.14 -21.22 11.55
C GLY A 442 -10.49 -20.63 10.29
N VAL A 443 -9.88 -21.47 9.46
CA VAL A 443 -9.17 -21.03 8.25
C VAL A 443 -9.93 -21.45 7.00
N ASN A 444 -10.31 -20.47 6.19
CA ASN A 444 -10.93 -20.67 4.88
C ASN A 444 -10.35 -19.66 3.88
N ILE A 445 -9.28 -20.03 3.20
CA ILE A 445 -8.51 -19.13 2.33
C ILE A 445 -9.37 -18.72 1.11
N PRO A 446 -9.49 -17.41 0.80
CA PRO A 446 -10.14 -16.95 -0.44
C PRO A 446 -9.47 -17.55 -1.68
N ARG A 447 -10.28 -18.06 -2.61
CA ARG A 447 -9.83 -18.65 -3.88
C ARG A 447 -9.71 -17.60 -4.97
N VAL A 448 -8.85 -17.85 -5.95
CA VAL A 448 -8.69 -17.00 -7.14
C VAL A 448 -10.06 -16.82 -7.82
N GLY A 449 -10.39 -15.57 -8.15
CA GLY A 449 -11.68 -15.16 -8.72
C GLY A 449 -12.76 -14.82 -7.71
N GLN A 450 -12.57 -15.11 -6.41
CA GLN A 450 -13.53 -14.70 -5.38
C GLN A 450 -13.40 -13.21 -5.06
N GLU A 451 -14.53 -12.59 -4.71
CA GLU A 451 -14.59 -11.19 -4.28
C GLU A 451 -14.45 -11.07 -2.76
N VAL A 452 -13.57 -10.17 -2.34
CA VAL A 452 -13.27 -9.91 -0.94
C VAL A 452 -13.48 -8.44 -0.61
N ILE A 453 -13.81 -8.17 0.65
CA ILE A 453 -13.86 -6.83 1.21
C ILE A 453 -12.48 -6.52 1.78
N VAL A 454 -11.90 -5.40 1.37
CA VAL A 454 -10.59 -4.90 1.75
C VAL A 454 -10.77 -3.59 2.49
N ASP A 455 -10.33 -3.55 3.74
CA ASP A 455 -10.12 -2.33 4.49
C ASP A 455 -8.64 -1.95 4.47
N PHE A 456 -8.31 -0.76 4.91
CA PHE A 456 -6.95 -0.22 4.89
C PHE A 456 -6.56 0.22 6.29
N VAL A 457 -5.48 -0.32 6.84
CA VAL A 457 -5.07 -0.04 8.23
C VAL A 457 -4.78 1.45 8.37
N ASN A 458 -5.44 2.12 9.33
CA ASN A 458 -5.42 3.59 9.48
C ASN A 458 -5.91 4.37 8.24
N GLY A 459 -6.65 3.73 7.33
CA GLY A 459 -7.04 4.32 6.05
C GLY A 459 -5.88 4.46 5.06
N ASP A 460 -4.71 3.86 5.31
CA ASP A 460 -3.55 3.97 4.43
C ASP A 460 -3.67 3.04 3.21
N PRO A 461 -3.74 3.57 1.97
CA PRO A 461 -3.80 2.77 0.74
C PRO A 461 -2.69 1.73 0.59
N ASP A 462 -1.54 1.93 1.24
CA ASP A 462 -0.40 1.01 1.18
C ASP A 462 -0.54 -0.19 2.14
N ARG A 463 -1.54 -0.15 3.05
CA ARG A 463 -1.75 -1.17 4.09
C ARG A 463 -3.11 -1.88 3.97
N PRO A 464 -3.39 -2.57 2.85
CA PRO A 464 -4.65 -3.30 2.70
C PRO A 464 -4.74 -4.50 3.66
N LEU A 465 -5.97 -4.82 4.07
CA LEU A 465 -6.35 -5.95 4.91
C LEU A 465 -7.71 -6.48 4.46
N VAL A 466 -7.79 -7.76 4.10
CA VAL A 466 -9.08 -8.38 3.79
C VAL A 466 -9.86 -8.58 5.09
N THR A 467 -11.04 -7.97 5.19
CA THR A 467 -11.89 -8.02 6.39
C THR A 467 -13.14 -8.87 6.20
N GLY A 468 -13.51 -9.17 4.96
CA GLY A 468 -14.74 -9.91 4.67
C GLY A 468 -14.79 -10.43 3.24
N ARG A 469 -15.94 -10.99 2.89
CA ARG A 469 -16.21 -11.62 1.58
C ARG A 469 -17.66 -11.42 1.22
N VAL A 470 -17.93 -11.36 -0.08
CA VAL A 470 -19.27 -11.19 -0.61
C VAL A 470 -19.50 -12.17 -1.76
N PHE A 471 -20.75 -12.59 -1.91
CA PHE A 471 -21.21 -13.28 -3.11
C PHE A 471 -21.54 -12.25 -4.19
N ASN A 472 -21.41 -12.66 -5.46
CA ASN A 472 -21.75 -11.85 -6.62
C ASN A 472 -22.31 -12.76 -7.74
N ALA A 473 -22.61 -12.19 -8.91
CA ALA A 473 -23.20 -12.96 -10.01
C ALA A 473 -22.31 -14.10 -10.54
N PHE A 474 -20.98 -14.04 -10.34
CA PHE A 474 -20.04 -15.11 -10.69
C PHE A 474 -19.85 -16.12 -9.55
N SER A 475 -19.99 -15.68 -8.31
CA SER A 475 -19.88 -16.47 -7.09
C SER A 475 -21.18 -16.39 -6.32
N MET A 476 -22.19 -17.15 -6.74
CA MET A 476 -23.49 -17.19 -6.08
C MET A 476 -23.43 -17.92 -4.73
N PRO A 477 -24.33 -17.59 -3.77
CA PRO A 477 -24.50 -18.37 -2.55
C PRO A 477 -24.71 -19.87 -2.85
N PRO A 478 -24.32 -20.77 -1.93
CA PRO A 478 -24.43 -22.21 -2.17
C PRO A 478 -25.90 -22.69 -2.25
N TRP A 479 -26.84 -21.90 -1.73
CA TRP A 479 -28.28 -22.18 -1.70
C TRP A 479 -29.02 -21.44 -2.80
N ASP A 480 -30.07 -22.07 -3.32
CA ASP A 480 -30.93 -21.47 -4.33
C ASP A 480 -31.86 -20.43 -3.64
N LEU A 481 -31.34 -19.21 -3.49
CA LEU A 481 -32.04 -18.08 -2.88
C LEU A 481 -32.92 -17.34 -3.90
N PRO A 482 -34.05 -16.73 -3.47
CA PRO A 482 -34.55 -16.66 -2.08
C PRO A 482 -35.35 -17.89 -1.62
N GLY A 483 -35.53 -18.91 -2.45
CA GLY A 483 -36.39 -20.06 -2.15
C GLY A 483 -36.01 -20.83 -0.87
N ASN A 484 -34.71 -20.93 -0.60
CA ASN A 484 -34.15 -21.62 0.57
C ASN A 484 -33.63 -20.64 1.64
N ALA A 485 -34.38 -19.57 1.94
CA ALA A 485 -33.96 -18.53 2.90
C ALA A 485 -33.78 -19.03 4.35
N THR A 486 -34.37 -20.16 4.72
CA THR A 486 -34.24 -20.81 6.03
C THR A 486 -33.03 -21.75 6.14
N GLN A 487 -32.25 -21.89 5.08
CA GLN A 487 -31.04 -22.72 5.08
C GLN A 487 -29.80 -21.91 5.47
N SER A 488 -29.00 -22.46 6.38
CA SER A 488 -27.74 -21.88 6.82
C SER A 488 -26.65 -22.95 6.96
N GLY A 489 -25.38 -22.56 7.02
CA GLY A 489 -24.29 -23.53 7.22
C GLY A 489 -23.00 -23.19 6.47
N ILE A 490 -22.12 -24.18 6.34
CA ILE A 490 -20.81 -24.05 5.72
C ILE A 490 -20.64 -25.18 4.71
N ILE A 491 -20.35 -24.80 3.46
CA ILE A 491 -19.96 -25.73 2.40
C ILE A 491 -18.56 -25.41 1.89
N SER A 492 -17.76 -26.46 1.76
CA SER A 492 -16.49 -26.45 1.04
C SER A 492 -16.66 -27.01 -0.37
N ARG A 493 -15.72 -26.74 -1.28
CA ARG A 493 -15.70 -27.35 -2.61
C ARG A 493 -14.41 -28.13 -2.82
N SER A 494 -14.52 -29.35 -3.33
CA SER A 494 -13.35 -30.07 -3.84
C SER A 494 -12.66 -29.23 -4.91
N MET A 495 -11.33 -29.19 -4.89
CA MET A 495 -10.54 -28.48 -5.90
C MET A 495 -10.86 -29.04 -7.29
N LYS A 496 -11.12 -28.16 -8.26
CA LYS A 496 -11.55 -28.54 -9.63
C LYS A 496 -12.87 -29.36 -9.69
N GLY A 497 -13.61 -29.49 -8.59
CA GLY A 497 -14.88 -30.21 -8.51
C GLY A 497 -16.09 -29.34 -8.88
N GLY A 498 -17.23 -29.98 -9.15
CA GLY A 498 -18.49 -29.30 -9.45
C GLY A 498 -19.35 -28.97 -8.22
N LYS A 499 -20.58 -28.50 -8.46
CA LYS A 499 -21.59 -28.21 -7.40
C LYS A 499 -21.97 -29.45 -6.58
N SER A 500 -21.70 -30.67 -7.04
CA SER A 500 -21.96 -31.90 -6.29
C SER A 500 -20.80 -32.36 -5.43
N ASN A 501 -19.57 -31.85 -5.65
CA ASN A 501 -18.38 -32.32 -4.93
C ASN A 501 -18.10 -31.43 -3.71
N TYR A 502 -18.60 -31.84 -2.54
CA TYR A 502 -18.50 -31.02 -1.34
C TYR A 502 -18.53 -31.80 -0.02
N SER A 503 -17.86 -31.21 0.96
CA SER A 503 -18.09 -31.49 2.38
C SER A 503 -18.73 -30.26 3.03
N GLY A 504 -19.65 -30.47 3.96
CA GLY A 504 -20.32 -29.35 4.61
C GLY A 504 -21.29 -29.74 5.71
N ILE A 505 -21.75 -28.72 6.41
CA ILE A 505 -22.79 -28.78 7.42
C ILE A 505 -23.89 -27.81 6.99
N ARG A 506 -25.14 -28.25 7.02
CA ARG A 506 -26.33 -27.44 6.74
C ARG A 506 -27.34 -27.58 7.87
N PHE A 507 -27.92 -26.45 8.25
CA PHE A 507 -29.09 -26.33 9.10
C PHE A 507 -30.27 -25.89 8.22
N GLU A 508 -31.42 -26.52 8.42
CA GLU A 508 -32.71 -26.12 7.87
C GLU A 508 -33.63 -25.74 9.03
N ASP A 509 -34.03 -24.48 9.08
CA ASP A 509 -34.86 -23.91 10.16
C ASP A 509 -36.34 -23.77 9.76
N LYS A 510 -36.76 -24.43 8.67
CA LYS A 510 -38.15 -24.44 8.23
C LYS A 510 -39.00 -25.26 9.19
N GLN A 511 -39.96 -24.61 9.83
CA GLN A 511 -40.85 -25.23 10.81
C GLN A 511 -41.54 -26.49 10.27
N GLY A 512 -41.44 -27.60 11.01
CA GLY A 512 -42.00 -28.91 10.64
C GLY A 512 -41.19 -29.68 9.58
N ALA A 513 -40.06 -29.13 9.13
CA ALA A 513 -39.13 -29.73 8.20
C ALA A 513 -37.67 -29.44 8.61
N GLU A 514 -37.42 -29.23 9.91
CA GLU A 514 -36.12 -28.92 10.45
C GLU A 514 -35.13 -30.05 10.18
N GLU A 515 -33.91 -29.72 9.77
CA GLU A 515 -32.90 -30.71 9.43
C GLU A 515 -31.49 -30.24 9.82
N PHE A 516 -30.71 -31.16 10.40
CA PHE A 516 -29.27 -31.03 10.49
C PHE A 516 -28.62 -32.03 9.54
N MET A 517 -27.91 -31.52 8.54
CA MET A 517 -27.26 -32.32 7.52
C MET A 517 -25.75 -32.17 7.61
N ILE A 518 -25.05 -33.30 7.62
CA ILE A 518 -23.59 -33.36 7.52
C ILE A 518 -23.21 -34.23 6.32
N GLN A 519 -22.32 -33.72 5.48
CA GLN A 519 -21.75 -34.45 4.35
C GLN A 519 -20.25 -34.45 4.40
N ALA A 520 -19.66 -35.62 4.17
CA ALA A 520 -18.27 -35.77 3.78
C ALA A 520 -18.21 -36.25 2.32
N GLU A 521 -17.46 -35.57 1.47
CA GLU A 521 -17.26 -35.98 0.06
C GLU A 521 -16.55 -37.33 -0.05
N LYS A 522 -15.68 -37.66 0.92
CA LYS A 522 -14.83 -38.85 0.86
C LYS A 522 -14.79 -39.60 2.19
N ASP A 523 -13.93 -39.16 3.11
CA ASP A 523 -13.70 -39.83 4.38
C ASP A 523 -14.30 -39.00 5.53
N MET A 524 -15.03 -39.66 6.44
CA MET A 524 -15.52 -39.06 7.69
C MET A 524 -14.90 -39.78 8.87
N ASN A 525 -14.02 -39.10 9.61
CA ASN A 525 -13.37 -39.63 10.80
C ASN A 525 -13.89 -38.91 12.05
N THR A 526 -14.36 -39.67 13.03
CA THR A 526 -14.84 -39.15 14.31
C THR A 526 -14.03 -39.77 15.44
N THR A 527 -13.36 -38.93 16.24
CA THR A 527 -12.59 -39.36 17.40
C THR A 527 -13.08 -38.64 18.65
N VAL A 528 -13.67 -39.38 19.58
CA VAL A 528 -14.13 -38.87 20.88
C VAL A 528 -13.17 -39.39 21.95
N LYS A 529 -12.48 -38.47 22.65
CA LYS A 529 -11.42 -38.83 23.60
C LYS A 529 -11.92 -39.33 24.96
N ASN A 530 -13.19 -39.12 25.28
CA ASN A 530 -13.78 -39.50 26.56
C ASN A 530 -15.08 -40.27 26.37
N ASN A 531 -16.23 -39.58 26.35
CA ASN A 531 -17.53 -40.21 26.26
C ASN A 531 -18.31 -39.69 25.04
N GLU A 532 -18.90 -40.60 24.27
CA GLU A 532 -19.89 -40.29 23.24
C GLU A 532 -21.29 -40.66 23.75
N THR A 533 -22.29 -39.84 23.47
CA THR A 533 -23.69 -40.13 23.76
C THR A 533 -24.53 -39.82 22.52
N HIS A 534 -25.41 -40.73 22.15
CA HIS A 534 -26.26 -40.59 20.97
C HIS A 534 -27.69 -41.01 21.31
N VAL A 535 -28.61 -40.04 21.23
CA VAL A 535 -30.03 -40.24 21.51
C VAL A 535 -30.82 -39.87 20.25
N VAL A 536 -31.70 -40.77 19.82
CA VAL A 536 -32.62 -40.56 18.70
C VAL A 536 -34.04 -40.67 19.25
N GLY A 537 -34.84 -39.62 19.07
CA GLY A 537 -36.18 -39.54 19.66
C GLY A 537 -37.21 -40.47 19.01
N THR A 538 -37.00 -40.81 17.73
CA THR A 538 -37.85 -41.71 16.97
C THR A 538 -37.00 -42.83 16.34
N ASP A 539 -36.69 -42.74 15.05
CA ASP A 539 -36.13 -43.83 14.28
C ASP A 539 -34.68 -43.57 13.86
N ARG A 540 -33.84 -44.60 13.92
CA ARG A 540 -32.46 -44.57 13.40
C ARG A 540 -32.29 -45.60 12.29
N THR A 541 -31.93 -45.12 11.10
CA THR A 541 -31.52 -45.97 9.97
C THR A 541 -30.01 -45.88 9.78
N LYS A 542 -29.33 -47.03 9.70
CA LYS A 542 -27.90 -47.13 9.41
C LYS A 542 -27.70 -48.05 8.21
N ILE A 543 -27.06 -47.54 7.16
CA ILE A 543 -26.76 -48.30 5.94
C ILE A 543 -25.25 -48.26 5.73
N VAL A 544 -24.63 -49.45 5.64
CA VAL A 544 -23.22 -49.61 5.33
C VAL A 544 -23.14 -50.53 4.11
N ASN A 545 -22.76 -49.96 2.96
CA ASN A 545 -22.66 -50.72 1.71
C ASN A 545 -21.40 -51.60 1.67
N GLY A 546 -20.35 -51.18 2.38
CA GLY A 546 -19.10 -51.92 2.53
C GLY A 546 -19.10 -52.78 3.79
N GLN A 547 -18.03 -52.67 4.57
CA GLN A 547 -17.84 -53.44 5.80
C GLN A 547 -18.08 -52.56 7.03
N GLU A 548 -18.72 -53.14 8.05
CA GLU A 548 -18.75 -52.59 9.40
C GLU A 548 -17.90 -53.45 10.33
N VAL A 549 -16.99 -52.82 11.08
CA VAL A 549 -16.20 -53.45 12.14
C VAL A 549 -16.48 -52.70 13.44
N THR A 550 -16.86 -53.43 14.48
CA THR A 550 -17.07 -52.89 15.82
C THR A 550 -16.17 -53.61 16.81
N THR A 551 -15.36 -52.86 17.56
CA THR A 551 -14.53 -53.38 18.64
C THR A 551 -14.91 -52.67 19.93
N VAL A 552 -15.33 -53.43 20.93
CA VAL A 552 -15.61 -52.93 22.28
C VAL A 552 -14.63 -53.61 23.21
N GLN A 553 -13.79 -52.83 23.90
CA GLN A 553 -12.76 -53.37 24.80
C GLN A 553 -13.32 -53.75 26.18
N GLY A 554 -14.31 -53.00 26.65
CA GLY A 554 -15.07 -53.32 27.85
C GLY A 554 -16.37 -54.02 27.52
N ASP A 555 -17.42 -53.69 28.27
CA ASP A 555 -18.71 -54.33 28.14
C ASP A 555 -19.55 -53.73 27.00
N ARG A 556 -20.21 -54.62 26.24
CA ARG A 556 -21.28 -54.24 25.29
C ARG A 556 -22.62 -54.74 25.82
N THR A 557 -23.49 -53.81 26.19
CA THR A 557 -24.89 -54.11 26.54
C THR A 557 -25.81 -53.62 25.45
N GLN A 558 -26.76 -54.46 25.02
CA GLN A 558 -27.82 -54.09 24.08
C GLN A 558 -29.17 -54.51 24.67
N THR A 559 -30.08 -53.56 24.79
CA THR A 559 -31.46 -53.80 25.24
C THR A 559 -32.42 -53.39 24.13
N VAL A 560 -33.31 -54.31 23.74
CA VAL A 560 -34.37 -54.07 22.76
C VAL A 560 -35.69 -54.38 23.45
N ASN A 561 -36.50 -53.35 23.70
CA ASN A 561 -37.80 -53.50 24.38
C ASN A 561 -38.85 -54.16 23.47
N GLY A 562 -38.70 -53.98 22.15
CA GLY A 562 -39.54 -54.60 21.14
C GLY A 562 -38.91 -55.85 20.53
N GLN A 563 -39.13 -56.05 19.23
CA GLN A 563 -38.56 -57.17 18.50
C GLN A 563 -37.12 -56.86 18.04
N HIS A 564 -36.20 -57.81 18.26
CA HIS A 564 -34.92 -57.85 17.55
C HIS A 564 -35.01 -58.85 16.39
N MET A 565 -34.72 -58.39 15.18
CA MET A 565 -34.66 -59.23 13.98
C MET A 565 -33.31 -59.02 13.29
N GLU A 566 -32.60 -60.12 13.05
CA GLU A 566 -31.33 -60.14 12.33
C GLU A 566 -31.44 -61.12 11.15
N THR A 567 -30.97 -60.71 9.97
CA THR A 567 -30.95 -61.55 8.78
C THR A 567 -29.55 -61.57 8.20
N ILE A 568 -28.90 -62.73 8.24
CA ILE A 568 -27.55 -62.96 7.72
C ILE A 568 -27.65 -63.95 6.56
N LYS A 569 -27.17 -63.55 5.38
CA LYS A 569 -27.26 -64.38 4.17
C LYS A 569 -26.20 -65.49 4.11
N HIS A 570 -25.13 -65.33 4.86
CA HIS A 570 -24.00 -66.26 4.94
C HIS A 570 -23.83 -66.74 6.39
N ASP A 571 -22.60 -67.01 6.80
CA ASP A 571 -22.31 -67.62 8.09
C ASP A 571 -22.49 -66.62 9.24
N ILE A 572 -22.99 -67.14 10.36
CA ILE A 572 -22.96 -66.49 11.67
C ILE A 572 -22.04 -67.32 12.58
N SER A 573 -21.13 -66.65 13.29
CA SER A 573 -20.28 -67.27 14.31
C SER A 573 -20.33 -66.49 15.61
N GLN A 574 -20.43 -67.21 16.73
CA GLN A 574 -20.35 -66.66 18.07
C GLN A 574 -19.37 -67.52 18.87
N THR A 575 -18.34 -66.87 19.42
CA THR A 575 -17.27 -67.56 20.15
C THR A 575 -17.04 -66.84 21.48
N SER A 576 -17.08 -67.58 22.57
CA SER A 576 -16.60 -67.16 23.89
C SER A 576 -15.35 -67.97 24.20
N THR A 577 -14.22 -67.32 24.45
CA THR A 577 -12.93 -67.99 24.70
C THR A 577 -12.82 -68.51 26.13
N ASP A 578 -13.22 -67.68 27.11
CA ASP A 578 -13.01 -67.94 28.54
C ASP A 578 -14.32 -67.96 29.35
N GLY A 579 -15.45 -67.58 28.74
CA GLY A 579 -16.76 -67.49 29.39
C GLY A 579 -17.81 -68.42 28.80
N ASN A 580 -19.05 -68.30 29.30
CA ASN A 580 -20.19 -69.09 28.84
C ASN A 580 -20.97 -68.36 27.75
N VAL A 581 -21.50 -69.12 26.79
CA VAL A 581 -22.59 -68.66 25.90
C VAL A 581 -23.90 -69.23 26.46
N SER A 582 -24.85 -68.35 26.78
CA SER A 582 -26.16 -68.75 27.32
C SER A 582 -27.29 -68.23 26.44
N VAL A 583 -28.28 -69.08 26.18
CA VAL A 583 -29.53 -68.73 25.50
C VAL A 583 -30.66 -69.20 26.39
N THR A 584 -31.45 -68.25 26.91
CA THR A 584 -32.53 -68.52 27.86
C THR A 584 -33.83 -67.89 27.37
N SER A 585 -34.92 -68.65 27.44
CA SER A 585 -36.28 -68.15 27.26
C SER A 585 -37.06 -68.51 28.52
N GLU A 586 -37.47 -67.52 29.31
CA GLU A 586 -38.14 -67.78 30.61
C GLU A 586 -39.57 -68.30 30.44
N ASN A 587 -40.31 -67.70 29.52
CA ASN A 587 -41.74 -68.00 29.30
C ASN A 587 -42.04 -68.48 27.87
N GLY A 588 -41.03 -68.55 27.00
CA GLY A 588 -41.17 -68.85 25.58
C GLY A 588 -40.46 -70.14 25.17
N THR A 589 -40.31 -70.30 23.86
CA THR A 589 -39.64 -71.47 23.27
C THR A 589 -38.32 -71.06 22.63
N VAL A 590 -37.30 -71.90 22.80
CA VAL A 590 -36.05 -71.82 22.02
C VAL A 590 -36.15 -72.86 20.90
N THR A 591 -36.34 -72.40 19.66
CA THR A 591 -36.38 -73.29 18.49
C THR A 591 -35.06 -73.22 17.72
N ILE A 592 -34.38 -74.35 17.57
CA ILE A 592 -33.23 -74.51 16.67
C ILE A 592 -33.65 -75.44 15.53
N SER A 593 -33.65 -74.93 14.30
CA SER A 593 -34.06 -75.69 13.12
C SER A 593 -33.03 -75.57 12.00
N ALA A 594 -32.70 -76.68 11.36
CA ALA A 594 -31.84 -76.71 10.18
C ALA A 594 -32.40 -77.70 9.15
N LYS A 595 -32.29 -77.37 7.85
CA LYS A 595 -32.73 -78.27 6.76
C LYS A 595 -31.81 -79.47 6.58
N THR A 596 -30.53 -79.33 6.94
CA THR A 596 -29.48 -80.33 6.68
C THR A 596 -29.10 -81.09 7.94
N GLN A 597 -28.61 -80.39 8.96
CA GLN A 597 -28.10 -80.99 10.18
C GLN A 597 -28.05 -79.97 11.34
N ILE A 598 -28.32 -80.45 12.55
CA ILE A 598 -27.95 -79.79 13.81
C ILE A 598 -26.88 -80.67 14.46
N LYS A 599 -25.72 -80.10 14.81
CA LYS A 599 -24.61 -80.82 15.44
C LYS A 599 -24.15 -80.09 16.69
N LEU A 600 -24.20 -80.79 17.83
CA LEU A 600 -23.67 -80.31 19.11
C LEU A 600 -22.44 -81.14 19.45
N VAL A 601 -21.31 -80.49 19.74
CA VAL A 601 -20.04 -81.15 20.02
C VAL A 601 -19.49 -80.65 21.35
N VAL A 602 -19.12 -81.58 22.22
CA VAL A 602 -18.38 -81.32 23.46
C VAL A 602 -17.20 -82.28 23.50
N GLN A 603 -16.03 -81.82 23.03
CA GLN A 603 -14.84 -82.66 22.83
C GLN A 603 -15.16 -83.96 22.07
N GLY A 604 -15.04 -85.13 22.71
CA GLY A 604 -15.33 -86.43 22.12
C GLY A 604 -16.81 -86.82 22.09
N THR A 605 -17.70 -86.05 22.73
CA THR A 605 -19.14 -86.28 22.74
C THR A 605 -19.83 -85.49 21.63
N THR A 606 -20.69 -86.13 20.86
CA THR A 606 -21.43 -85.47 19.76
C THR A 606 -22.88 -85.92 19.72
N VAL A 607 -23.77 -84.94 19.53
CA VAL A 607 -25.18 -85.14 19.20
C VAL A 607 -25.41 -84.60 17.79
N VAL A 608 -25.89 -85.46 16.88
CA VAL A 608 -26.18 -85.08 15.48
C VAL A 608 -27.64 -85.37 15.17
N LEU A 609 -28.38 -84.36 14.75
CA LEU A 609 -29.72 -84.48 14.21
C LEU A 609 -29.67 -84.19 12.71
N THR A 610 -30.24 -85.09 11.92
CA THR A 610 -30.48 -84.89 10.48
C THR A 610 -31.95 -85.18 10.19
N PRO A 611 -32.48 -84.86 9.01
CA PRO A 611 -33.85 -85.21 8.64
C PRO A 611 -34.16 -86.72 8.71
N LYS A 612 -33.14 -87.60 8.72
CA LYS A 612 -33.31 -89.07 8.66
C LYS A 612 -32.93 -89.81 9.94
N LEU A 613 -32.08 -89.24 10.79
CA LEU A 613 -31.57 -89.93 11.98
C LEU A 613 -31.13 -88.96 13.07
N ILE A 614 -31.16 -89.45 14.32
CA ILE A 614 -30.48 -88.88 15.48
C ILE A 614 -29.30 -89.81 15.82
N ARG A 615 -28.09 -89.26 15.97
CA ARG A 615 -26.89 -90.00 16.35
C ARG A 615 -26.28 -89.40 17.61
N LEU A 616 -26.08 -90.26 18.61
CA LEU A 616 -25.42 -89.94 19.87
C LEU A 616 -24.09 -90.71 19.92
N ILE A 617 -22.97 -90.01 20.06
CA ILE A 617 -21.63 -90.60 20.20
C ILE A 617 -21.04 -90.10 21.51
N SER A 618 -20.76 -91.01 22.44
CA SER A 618 -20.05 -90.70 23.69
C SER A 618 -19.45 -91.98 24.30
N LYS A 619 -18.57 -91.83 25.30
CA LYS A 619 -18.04 -92.97 26.10
C LYS A 619 -19.14 -93.63 26.92
N THR A 620 -20.10 -92.84 27.40
CA THR A 620 -21.23 -93.30 28.21
C THR A 620 -22.46 -92.50 27.80
N ILE A 621 -23.58 -93.18 27.54
CA ILE A 621 -24.88 -92.55 27.33
C ILE A 621 -25.79 -93.09 28.44
N GLU A 622 -26.23 -92.22 29.32
CA GLU A 622 -27.20 -92.53 30.37
C GLU A 622 -28.56 -91.92 29.99
N SER A 623 -29.63 -92.71 30.09
CA SER A 623 -31.00 -92.26 29.86
C SER A 623 -31.84 -92.71 31.05
N GLN A 624 -32.33 -91.74 31.81
CA GLN A 624 -33.14 -91.95 33.01
C GLN A 624 -34.47 -91.21 32.85
N SER A 625 -35.57 -91.86 33.22
CA SER A 625 -36.92 -91.28 33.20
C SER A 625 -37.58 -91.49 34.56
N SER A 626 -38.32 -90.48 35.03
CA SER A 626 -39.10 -90.54 36.26
C SER A 626 -40.48 -91.20 36.08
N ALA A 627 -40.83 -91.59 34.86
CA ALA A 627 -42.11 -92.24 34.54
C ALA A 627 -41.93 -93.42 33.58
N GLU A 628 -41.65 -93.15 32.30
CA GLU A 628 -41.52 -94.16 31.26
C GLU A 628 -40.51 -93.72 30.20
N THR A 629 -39.74 -94.67 29.64
CA THR A 629 -38.89 -94.46 28.46
C THR A 629 -39.37 -95.40 27.36
N ASN A 630 -39.81 -94.84 26.24
CA ASN A 630 -40.38 -95.61 25.12
C ASN A 630 -39.46 -95.55 23.89
N MET A 631 -39.00 -96.70 23.40
CA MET A 631 -38.32 -96.85 22.10
C MET A 631 -39.17 -97.73 21.20
N LYS A 632 -39.59 -97.22 20.04
CA LYS A 632 -40.47 -97.92 19.09
C LYS A 632 -39.88 -97.84 17.68
N GLY A 633 -39.93 -98.95 16.95
CA GLY A 633 -39.41 -99.06 15.59
C GLY A 633 -39.65 -100.45 15.02
N SER A 634 -39.46 -100.63 13.71
CA SER A 634 -39.63 -101.93 13.06
C SER A 634 -38.61 -102.97 13.53
N LYS A 635 -37.39 -102.56 13.94
CA LYS A 635 -36.36 -103.37 14.59
C LYS A 635 -35.52 -102.52 15.55
N ILE A 636 -35.18 -103.07 16.72
CA ILE A 636 -34.28 -102.46 17.71
C ILE A 636 -33.06 -103.38 17.87
N TYR A 637 -31.87 -102.80 17.72
CA TYR A 637 -30.60 -103.50 17.75
C TYR A 637 -29.83 -103.04 19.00
N LEU A 638 -29.48 -103.98 19.87
CA LEU A 638 -28.72 -103.73 21.10
C LEU A 638 -27.37 -104.45 20.99
N ASN A 639 -26.26 -103.69 21.08
CA ASN A 639 -24.88 -104.20 21.02
C ASN A 639 -24.53 -104.92 19.69
N CYS A 640 -24.88 -104.31 18.55
CA CYS A 640 -24.76 -104.89 17.21
C CYS A 640 -23.70 -104.17 16.35
#